data_AF-A0A2H3S140-F1
#
_entry.id   AF-A0A2H3S140-F1
#
_cell.length_a   1.000
_cell.length_b   1.000
_cell.length_c   1.000
_cell.angle_alpha   90.00
_cell.angle_beta   90.00
_cell.angle_gamma   90.00
#
_symmetry.space_group_name_H-M   'P 1'
#
loop_
_entity.id
_entity.type
_entity.pdbx_description
1 polymer ?
#
loop_
_entity_poly.entity_id
_entity_poly.type
_entity_poly.pdbx_seq_one_letter_code
_entity_poly.pdbx_strand_id
1 'polypeptide(L)'
;MKTRSGTETHEDNATARSHKIQSSKTDSAPEPKTKQAKTNHSQIRDPRETPGRVKRPQYEERELSEEFLSKFHIPKHRNKHTDPLYSFYDLHRCHRKGPDGSPTYDSAGYQLDYEKVAKWMKPVAYNKKSMVNGMERHLERVEEQTKKIYDSFFIDGKGPEGEDGSIQVMDQIKDQVSKDLGVPWHQIDPRQLKKWEDQGFAKVDADKWWHRPNQVERDRFMKMLDGASLRKDL
;
A
#
# COMPACT_ATOMS: atom_id res chain seq x y z
N MET A 1 33.02 44.81 -63.88
CA MET A 1 32.16 45.26 -65.01
C MET A 1 31.71 44.04 -65.81
N LYS A 2 30.39 43.95 -66.07
CA LYS A 2 29.65 43.15 -67.09
C LYS A 2 29.86 41.62 -67.10
N THR A 3 28.96 40.74 -66.60
CA THR A 3 27.53 40.41 -66.90
C THR A 3 27.29 39.44 -68.06
N ARG A 4 26.28 38.56 -67.84
CA ARG A 4 25.44 37.72 -68.73
C ARG A 4 25.93 36.27 -68.93
N SER A 5 25.09 35.24 -68.93
CA SER A 5 23.61 35.03 -69.07
C SER A 5 23.33 33.58 -68.61
N GLY A 6 22.28 33.20 -67.85
CA GLY A 6 20.85 33.06 -68.25
C GLY A 6 20.66 31.88 -69.22
N THR A 7 19.77 30.89 -69.13
CA THR A 7 18.44 30.64 -68.47
C THR A 7 18.10 29.14 -68.72
N GLU A 8 17.31 28.39 -67.93
CA GLU A 8 15.86 28.05 -68.10
C GLU A 8 15.58 26.79 -67.22
N THR A 9 14.73 26.84 -66.18
CA THR A 9 13.28 26.47 -66.10
C THR A 9 12.89 25.01 -66.42
N HIS A 10 12.42 24.28 -65.38
CA HIS A 10 11.21 23.43 -65.36
C HIS A 10 10.98 22.95 -63.91
N GLU A 11 10.01 23.48 -63.15
CA GLU A 11 8.59 23.08 -63.06
C GLU A 11 8.34 21.61 -62.68
N ASP A 12 7.91 21.45 -61.42
CA ASP A 12 6.82 20.61 -60.90
C ASP A 12 6.43 19.33 -61.65
N ASN A 13 6.54 18.20 -60.94
CA ASN A 13 5.37 17.33 -60.79
C ASN A 13 5.44 16.41 -59.57
N ALA A 14 4.37 16.47 -58.79
CA ALA A 14 4.06 15.56 -57.71
C ALA A 14 3.83 14.13 -58.24
N THR A 15 4.36 13.13 -57.55
CA THR A 15 3.69 11.82 -57.46
C THR A 15 4.05 11.17 -56.13
N ALA A 16 3.11 11.25 -55.19
CA ALA A 16 3.10 10.43 -53.99
C ALA A 16 3.02 8.96 -54.38
N ARG A 17 4.06 8.18 -54.08
CA ARG A 17 4.00 6.71 -54.08
C ARG A 17 4.00 6.21 -52.64
N SER A 18 2.81 5.84 -52.22
CA SER A 18 2.47 5.08 -51.02
C SER A 18 3.32 3.81 -50.93
N HIS A 19 4.37 3.83 -50.12
CA HIS A 19 4.95 2.61 -49.58
C HIS A 19 4.26 2.29 -48.26
N LYS A 20 3.22 1.46 -48.41
CA LYS A 20 2.52 0.73 -47.35
C LYS A 20 3.54 -0.12 -46.60
N ILE A 21 4.14 0.42 -45.54
CA ILE A 21 4.87 -0.38 -44.55
C ILE A 21 3.81 -1.25 -43.89
N GLN A 22 3.81 -2.52 -44.28
CA GLN A 22 3.08 -3.57 -43.61
C GLN A 22 3.55 -3.59 -42.15
N SER A 23 2.72 -3.03 -41.27
CA SER A 23 2.77 -3.25 -39.84
C SER A 23 2.69 -4.76 -39.62
N SER A 24 3.84 -5.40 -39.47
CA SER A 24 3.93 -6.74 -38.92
C SER A 24 3.22 -6.70 -37.56
N LYS A 25 2.30 -7.65 -37.38
CA LYS A 25 1.51 -7.84 -36.17
C LYS A 25 2.43 -7.75 -34.96
N THR A 26 2.26 -6.69 -34.19
CA THR A 26 2.67 -6.64 -32.80
C THR A 26 1.90 -7.74 -32.08
N ASP A 27 2.57 -8.84 -31.74
CA ASP A 27 2.18 -9.62 -30.57
C ASP A 27 2.47 -8.76 -29.35
N SER A 28 1.58 -7.79 -29.13
CA SER A 28 1.54 -6.99 -27.93
C SER A 28 1.21 -7.95 -26.80
N ALA A 29 2.24 -8.40 -26.09
CA ALA A 29 2.08 -9.08 -24.81
C ALA A 29 1.09 -8.24 -23.98
N PRO A 30 0.04 -8.86 -23.41
CA PRO A 30 -1.00 -8.12 -22.73
C PRO A 30 -0.38 -7.29 -21.61
N GLU A 31 -0.62 -5.97 -21.62
CA GLU A 31 -0.31 -5.11 -20.49
C GLU A 31 -0.92 -5.74 -19.22
N PRO A 32 -0.15 -5.87 -18.13
CA PRO A 32 -0.54 -6.73 -17.03
C PRO A 32 -1.68 -6.08 -16.23
N LYS A 33 -2.92 -6.45 -16.57
CA LYS A 33 -4.07 -6.44 -15.64
C LYS A 33 -3.85 -7.38 -14.43
N THR A 34 -2.70 -8.04 -14.36
CA THR A 34 -2.28 -9.13 -13.45
C THR A 34 -1.50 -8.70 -12.20
N LYS A 35 -1.38 -7.40 -11.91
CA LYS A 35 -0.66 -6.92 -10.71
C LYS A 35 -1.48 -6.93 -9.41
N GLN A 36 -2.75 -7.32 -9.45
CA GLN A 36 -3.62 -7.34 -8.27
C GLN A 36 -3.35 -8.60 -7.45
N ALA A 37 -2.94 -8.42 -6.19
CA ALA A 37 -2.88 -9.51 -5.24
C ALA A 37 -4.31 -9.94 -4.89
N LYS A 38 -4.61 -11.24 -5.07
CA LYS A 38 -5.88 -11.83 -4.65
C LYS A 38 -5.71 -12.38 -3.25
N THR A 39 -6.35 -11.76 -2.26
CA THR A 39 -6.50 -12.37 -0.94
C THR A 39 -7.64 -13.39 -1.00
N ASN A 40 -7.39 -14.61 -0.55
CA ASN A 40 -8.45 -15.61 -0.44
C ASN A 40 -9.26 -15.37 0.84
N HIS A 41 -10.38 -14.65 0.72
CA HIS A 41 -11.22 -14.28 1.86
C HIS A 41 -11.89 -15.47 2.56
N SER A 42 -11.91 -16.67 1.97
CA SER A 42 -12.39 -17.88 2.67
C SER A 42 -11.37 -18.46 3.65
N GLN A 43 -10.11 -18.04 3.57
CA GLN A 43 -9.02 -18.49 4.43
C GLN A 43 -8.70 -17.49 5.54
N ILE A 44 -9.45 -16.39 5.67
CA ILE A 44 -9.27 -15.42 6.75
C ILE A 44 -10.40 -15.58 7.76
N ARG A 45 -10.10 -15.35 9.03
CA ARG A 45 -11.04 -15.43 10.16
C ARG A 45 -12.34 -14.67 9.91
N ASP A 46 -12.19 -13.43 9.45
CA ASP A 46 -13.32 -12.55 9.14
C ASP A 46 -13.29 -12.20 7.65
N PRO A 47 -14.19 -12.78 6.83
CA PRO A 47 -14.17 -12.63 5.39
C PRO A 47 -14.57 -11.22 4.93
N ARG A 48 -15.15 -10.38 5.81
CA ARG A 48 -15.57 -9.01 5.45
C ARG A 48 -14.37 -8.21 4.93
N GLU A 49 -14.63 -7.32 3.96
CA GLU A 49 -13.61 -6.41 3.45
C GLU A 49 -13.15 -5.44 4.55
N THR A 50 -11.86 -5.08 4.56
CA THR A 50 -11.37 -4.06 5.48
C THR A 50 -11.76 -2.68 4.97
N PRO A 51 -12.46 -1.85 5.76
CA PRO A 51 -12.81 -0.49 5.39
C PRO A 51 -11.60 0.39 5.02
N GLY A 52 -11.83 1.39 4.18
CA GLY A 52 -10.84 2.39 3.78
C GLY A 52 -9.97 2.02 2.58
N ARG A 53 -10.03 0.78 2.08
CA ARG A 53 -9.38 0.39 0.83
C ARG A 53 -10.19 0.87 -0.37
N VAL A 54 -9.59 1.71 -1.20
CA VAL A 54 -10.21 2.22 -2.44
C VAL A 54 -9.74 1.43 -3.67
N LYS A 55 -8.53 0.85 -3.59
CA LYS A 55 -7.97 0.01 -4.64
C LYS A 55 -7.72 -1.40 -4.12
N ARG A 56 -7.70 -2.36 -5.05
CA ARG A 56 -7.25 -3.71 -4.74
C ARG A 56 -5.75 -3.73 -4.43
N PRO A 57 -5.30 -4.58 -3.50
CA PRO A 57 -3.88 -4.71 -3.19
C PRO A 57 -3.07 -5.09 -4.42
N GLN A 58 -1.83 -4.61 -4.50
CA GLN A 58 -0.92 -4.84 -5.62
C GLN A 58 0.33 -5.58 -5.14
N TYR A 59 0.90 -6.41 -6.01
CA TYR A 59 2.16 -7.07 -5.75
C TYR A 59 3.33 -6.08 -5.68
N GLU A 60 4.20 -6.28 -4.71
CA GLU A 60 5.53 -5.67 -4.61
C GLU A 60 6.62 -6.68 -5.01
N GLU A 61 7.83 -6.18 -5.31
CA GLU A 61 8.98 -7.02 -5.70
C GLU A 61 9.22 -8.20 -4.74
N ARG A 62 9.13 -7.96 -3.43
CA ARG A 62 9.33 -9.00 -2.38
C ARG A 62 8.26 -10.11 -2.38
N GLU A 63 7.15 -9.90 -3.06
CA GLU A 63 6.00 -10.82 -3.10
C GLU A 63 5.96 -11.64 -4.40
N LEU A 64 6.90 -11.40 -5.33
CA LEU A 64 6.97 -12.09 -6.61
C LEU A 64 7.75 -13.40 -6.46
N SER A 65 7.06 -14.53 -6.64
CA SER A 65 7.70 -15.84 -6.69
C SER A 65 8.48 -16.06 -7.98
N GLU A 66 9.48 -16.95 -7.97
CA GLU A 66 10.20 -17.36 -9.19
C GLU A 66 9.25 -17.92 -10.26
N GLU A 67 8.20 -18.62 -9.83
CA GLU A 67 7.15 -19.11 -10.73
C GLU A 67 6.38 -17.95 -11.39
N PHE A 68 6.10 -16.86 -10.67
CA PHE A 68 5.49 -15.67 -11.25
C PHE A 68 6.44 -14.99 -12.24
N LEU A 69 7.71 -14.83 -11.86
CA LEU A 69 8.74 -14.21 -12.69
C LEU A 69 9.03 -15.00 -13.97
N SER A 70 8.88 -16.33 -13.94
CA SER A 70 9.06 -17.17 -15.15
C SER A 70 7.89 -17.05 -16.14
N LYS A 71 6.68 -16.71 -15.66
CA LYS A 71 5.47 -16.58 -16.49
C LYS A 71 5.24 -15.16 -17.03
N PHE A 72 5.75 -14.13 -16.34
CA PHE A 72 5.46 -12.74 -16.67
C PHE A 72 6.74 -11.95 -16.94
N HIS A 73 6.78 -11.25 -18.07
CA HIS A 73 7.85 -10.29 -18.34
C HIS A 73 7.66 -9.01 -17.51
N ILE A 74 8.67 -8.66 -16.71
CA ILE A 74 8.70 -7.42 -15.95
C ILE A 74 9.66 -6.44 -16.63
N PRO A 75 9.17 -5.27 -17.10
CA PRO A 75 10.01 -4.26 -17.69
C PRO A 75 11.12 -3.82 -16.72
N LYS A 76 12.36 -3.80 -17.19
CA LYS A 76 13.49 -3.29 -16.39
C LYS A 76 13.45 -1.76 -16.35
N HIS A 77 13.14 -1.19 -15.20
CA HIS A 77 13.16 0.25 -14.99
C HIS A 77 14.59 0.75 -14.70
N ARG A 78 15.03 1.82 -15.37
CA ARG A 78 16.36 2.42 -15.14
C ARG A 78 16.48 3.11 -13.76
N ASN A 79 15.34 3.58 -13.22
CA ASN A 79 15.27 4.24 -11.92
C ASN A 79 14.26 3.52 -11.04
N LYS A 80 14.70 3.05 -9.86
CA LYS A 80 13.85 2.38 -8.87
C LYS A 80 12.60 3.19 -8.48
N HIS A 81 12.70 4.52 -8.46
CA HIS A 81 11.58 5.42 -8.13
C HIS A 81 10.54 5.55 -9.25
N THR A 82 10.77 4.89 -10.38
CA THR A 82 9.80 4.78 -11.48
C THR A 82 9.30 3.35 -11.68
N ASP A 83 9.84 2.40 -10.92
CA ASP A 83 9.44 1.00 -10.95
C ASP A 83 8.22 0.78 -10.06
N PRO A 84 7.06 0.36 -10.59
CA PRO A 84 5.87 0.09 -9.80
C PRO A 84 6.01 -1.04 -8.77
N LEU A 85 7.07 -1.87 -8.87
CA LEU A 85 7.33 -2.96 -7.91
C LEU A 85 8.20 -2.53 -6.74
N TYR A 86 8.82 -1.35 -6.83
CA TYR A 86 9.61 -0.81 -5.74
C TYR A 86 8.74 -0.48 -4.53
N SER A 87 9.13 -0.94 -3.34
CA SER A 87 8.33 -0.81 -2.11
C SER A 87 7.89 0.63 -1.78
N PHE A 88 8.69 1.65 -2.14
CA PHE A 88 8.35 3.05 -1.91
C PHE A 88 7.87 3.79 -3.16
N TYR A 89 7.57 3.08 -4.24
CA TYR A 89 7.10 3.66 -5.50
C TYR A 89 5.94 4.64 -5.28
N ASP A 90 4.92 4.22 -4.54
CA ASP A 90 3.73 5.04 -4.30
C ASP A 90 4.03 6.29 -3.49
N LEU A 91 5.00 6.24 -2.57
CA LEU A 91 5.45 7.40 -1.80
C LEU A 91 6.12 8.43 -2.71
N HIS A 92 7.04 7.98 -3.58
CA HIS A 92 7.70 8.87 -4.55
C HIS A 92 6.72 9.45 -5.56
N ARG A 93 5.75 8.66 -6.00
CA ARG A 93 4.68 9.11 -6.89
C ARG A 93 3.80 10.16 -6.21
N CYS A 94 3.39 9.92 -4.96
CA CYS A 94 2.62 10.86 -4.16
C CYS A 94 3.37 12.19 -3.99
N HIS A 95 4.65 12.13 -3.57
CA HIS A 95 5.49 13.31 -3.41
C HIS A 95 5.66 14.12 -4.71
N ARG A 96 5.91 13.44 -5.84
CA ARG A 96 6.09 14.07 -7.16
C ARG A 96 4.84 14.82 -7.63
N LYS A 97 3.64 14.31 -7.33
CA LYS A 97 2.38 14.93 -7.74
C LYS A 97 2.10 16.25 -7.00
N GLY A 98 2.68 16.45 -5.83
CA GLY A 98 2.45 17.65 -5.02
C GLY A 98 1.12 17.62 -4.23
N PRO A 99 0.86 18.66 -3.41
CA PRO A 99 -0.31 18.74 -2.53
C PRO A 99 -1.63 18.81 -3.32
N ASP A 100 -1.63 19.52 -4.45
CA ASP A 100 -2.80 19.66 -5.33
C ASP A 100 -2.90 18.56 -6.39
N GLY A 101 -2.06 17.54 -6.27
CA GLY A 101 -2.03 16.41 -7.17
C GLY A 101 -3.20 15.44 -6.98
N SER A 102 -3.49 14.63 -7.99
CA SER A 102 -4.51 13.58 -7.87
C SER A 102 -4.16 12.56 -6.77
N PRO A 103 -5.16 12.00 -6.07
CA PRO A 103 -4.93 11.00 -5.01
C PRO A 103 -3.97 9.88 -5.42
N THR A 104 -3.13 9.49 -4.47
CA THR A 104 -2.22 8.35 -4.61
C THR A 104 -2.52 7.34 -3.52
N TYR A 105 -2.34 6.07 -3.85
CA TYR A 105 -2.72 4.95 -2.99
C TYR A 105 -1.52 4.05 -2.83
N ASP A 106 -1.35 3.47 -1.65
CA ASP A 106 -0.31 2.48 -1.41
C ASP A 106 -0.65 1.13 -2.06
N SER A 107 0.31 0.20 -1.97
CA SER A 107 0.18 -1.17 -2.46
C SER A 107 -0.91 -1.97 -1.74
N ALA A 108 -1.34 -1.55 -0.55
CA ALA A 108 -2.47 -2.14 0.17
C ALA A 108 -3.82 -1.56 -0.27
N GLY A 109 -3.81 -0.48 -1.06
CA GLY A 109 -4.99 0.16 -1.64
C GLY A 109 -5.58 1.31 -0.84
N TYR A 110 -4.88 1.80 0.20
CA TYR A 110 -5.29 2.94 1.01
C TYR A 110 -4.74 4.24 0.43
N GLN A 111 -5.51 5.32 0.55
CA GLN A 111 -5.05 6.63 0.12
C GLN A 111 -3.93 7.14 1.03
N LEU A 112 -2.85 7.64 0.42
CA LEU A 112 -1.75 8.29 1.10
C LEU A 112 -2.08 9.74 1.45
N ASP A 113 -1.56 10.18 2.58
CA ASP A 113 -1.57 11.58 3.00
C ASP A 113 -0.32 12.30 2.48
N TYR A 114 -0.51 13.33 1.66
CA TYR A 114 0.60 14.05 1.06
C TYR A 114 1.52 14.69 2.11
N GLU A 115 0.98 15.28 3.18
CA GLU A 115 1.78 15.96 4.19
C GLU A 115 2.63 14.96 4.98
N LYS A 116 2.04 13.81 5.34
CA LYS A 116 2.77 12.71 6.00
C LYS A 116 3.89 12.18 5.10
N VAL A 117 3.61 11.97 3.81
CA VAL A 117 4.61 11.52 2.82
C VAL A 117 5.70 12.57 2.60
N ALA A 118 5.34 13.84 2.44
CA ALA A 118 6.30 14.93 2.25
C ALA A 118 7.21 15.10 3.46
N LYS A 119 6.68 14.93 4.68
CA LYS A 119 7.48 14.90 5.90
C LYS A 119 8.42 13.69 5.93
N TRP A 120 7.95 12.51 5.54
CA TRP A 120 8.75 11.29 5.48
C TRP A 120 9.89 11.37 4.46
N MET A 121 9.68 12.07 3.34
CA MET A 121 10.68 12.27 2.28
C MET A 121 11.79 13.27 2.66
N LYS A 122 11.63 14.05 3.74
CA LYS A 122 12.67 15.00 4.17
C LYS A 122 13.87 14.22 4.71
N PRO A 123 15.11 14.53 4.26
CA PRO A 123 16.30 13.92 4.84
C PRO A 123 16.38 14.31 6.31
N VAL A 124 16.55 13.31 7.17
CA VAL A 124 16.76 13.50 8.61
C VAL A 124 18.19 13.09 8.94
N ALA A 125 18.93 13.98 9.61
CA ALA A 125 20.27 13.65 10.07
C ALA A 125 20.21 12.49 11.08
N TYR A 126 21.07 11.49 10.90
CA TYR A 126 21.12 10.34 11.79
C TYR A 126 21.62 10.77 13.18
N ASN A 127 20.84 10.48 14.21
CA ASN A 127 21.23 10.66 15.61
C ASN A 127 20.79 9.45 16.43
N LYS A 128 21.76 8.62 16.82
CA LYS A 128 21.51 7.37 17.57
C LYS A 128 20.76 7.61 18.87
N LYS A 129 21.12 8.64 19.65
CA LYS A 129 20.48 8.94 20.94
C LYS A 129 19.02 9.35 20.73
N SER A 130 18.76 10.22 19.76
CA SER A 130 17.38 10.61 19.41
C SER A 130 16.55 9.43 18.95
N MET A 131 17.14 8.51 18.17
CA MET A 131 16.47 7.29 17.69
C MET A 131 16.12 6.35 18.84
N VAL A 132 17.06 6.07 19.76
CA VAL A 132 16.83 5.21 20.92
C VAL A 132 15.74 5.79 21.83
N ASN A 133 15.85 7.07 22.21
CA ASN A 133 14.84 7.71 23.04
C ASN A 133 13.48 7.78 22.34
N GLY A 134 13.47 7.87 21.00
CA GLY A 134 12.24 7.81 20.20
C GLY A 134 11.58 6.43 20.24
N MET A 135 12.38 5.36 20.16
CA MET A 135 11.91 3.99 20.28
C MET A 135 11.36 3.70 21.68
N GLU A 136 12.06 4.10 22.73
CA GLU A 136 11.63 3.93 24.12
C GLU A 136 10.24 4.54 24.37
N ARG A 137 10.06 5.82 24.02
CA ARG A 137 8.75 6.49 24.10
C ARG A 137 7.66 5.85 23.23
N HIS A 138 8.05 5.20 22.13
CA HIS A 138 7.10 4.50 21.28
C HIS A 138 6.65 3.20 21.95
N LEU A 139 7.57 2.42 22.53
CA LEU A 139 7.27 1.20 23.27
C LEU A 139 6.37 1.47 24.48
N GLU A 140 6.70 2.49 25.29
CA GLU A 140 5.86 2.91 26.43
C GLU A 140 4.42 3.25 25.99
N ARG A 141 4.29 4.01 24.89
CA ARG A 141 2.97 4.36 24.34
C ARG A 141 2.23 3.12 23.83
N VAL A 142 2.91 2.20 23.16
CA VAL A 142 2.31 0.96 22.64
C VAL A 142 1.83 0.09 23.80
N GLU A 143 2.62 -0.04 24.87
CA GLU A 143 2.23 -0.78 26.07
C GLU A 143 0.96 -0.19 26.71
N GLU A 144 0.93 1.13 26.92
CA GLU A 144 -0.24 1.82 27.47
C GLU A 144 -1.49 1.65 26.58
N GLN A 145 -1.32 1.77 25.26
CA GLN A 145 -2.41 1.59 24.30
C GLN A 145 -2.92 0.15 24.28
N THR A 146 -2.03 -0.84 24.28
CA THR A 146 -2.39 -2.25 24.32
C THR A 146 -3.25 -2.57 25.54
N LYS A 147 -2.87 -2.05 26.71
CA LYS A 147 -3.64 -2.25 27.95
C LYS A 147 -5.07 -1.73 27.84
N LYS A 148 -5.23 -0.49 27.36
CA LYS A 148 -6.57 0.12 27.14
C LYS A 148 -7.39 -0.63 26.10
N ILE A 149 -6.73 -1.15 25.07
CA ILE A 149 -7.38 -1.94 24.02
C ILE A 149 -7.89 -3.26 24.60
N TYR A 150 -7.09 -3.95 25.39
CA TYR A 150 -7.51 -5.19 26.05
C TYR A 150 -8.64 -4.96 27.04
N ASP A 151 -8.57 -3.90 27.86
CA ASP A 151 -9.62 -3.53 28.81
C ASP A 151 -10.99 -3.33 28.13
N SER A 152 -11.02 -2.75 26.93
CA SER A 152 -12.26 -2.55 26.17
C SER A 152 -12.71 -3.78 25.37
N PHE A 153 -11.79 -4.61 24.88
CA PHE A 153 -12.12 -5.70 23.95
C PHE A 153 -12.34 -7.06 24.62
N PHE A 154 -11.56 -7.38 25.65
CA PHE A 154 -11.63 -8.66 26.35
C PHE A 154 -12.37 -8.54 27.67
N ILE A 155 -13.09 -9.61 28.06
CA ILE A 155 -13.89 -9.63 29.29
C ILE A 155 -13.04 -9.33 30.53
N ASP A 156 -11.86 -9.93 30.62
CA ASP A 156 -10.97 -9.83 31.80
C ASP A 156 -9.90 -8.73 31.65
N GLY A 157 -9.94 -7.95 30.57
CA GLY A 157 -8.92 -6.94 30.24
C GLY A 157 -7.53 -7.52 29.96
N LYS A 158 -7.43 -8.83 29.78
CA LYS A 158 -6.17 -9.55 29.53
C LYS A 158 -6.20 -10.19 28.15
N GLY A 159 -5.03 -10.25 27.52
CA GLY A 159 -4.86 -10.95 26.26
C GLY A 159 -4.83 -12.47 26.45
N PRO A 160 -4.72 -13.23 25.34
CA PRO A 160 -4.63 -14.67 25.38
C PRO A 160 -3.34 -15.13 26.09
N GLU A 161 -3.42 -16.27 26.79
CA GLU A 161 -2.27 -16.78 27.57
C GLU A 161 -1.02 -16.96 26.69
N GLY A 162 0.11 -16.40 27.14
CA GLY A 162 1.40 -16.50 26.44
C GLY A 162 1.55 -15.60 25.21
N GLU A 163 0.54 -14.78 24.89
CA GLU A 163 0.52 -13.86 23.75
C GLU A 163 0.34 -12.39 24.20
N ASP A 164 0.74 -12.09 25.44
CA ASP A 164 0.71 -10.74 26.01
C ASP A 164 1.55 -9.77 25.17
N GLY A 165 0.92 -8.67 24.73
CA GLY A 165 1.56 -7.68 23.86
C GLY A 165 1.86 -8.17 22.44
N SER A 166 1.35 -9.34 22.04
CA SER A 166 1.55 -9.89 20.70
C SER A 166 0.98 -8.95 19.63
N ILE A 167 1.82 -8.54 18.67
CA ILE A 167 1.42 -7.72 17.52
C ILE A 167 0.27 -8.41 16.76
N GLN A 168 0.28 -9.74 16.69
CA GLN A 168 -0.73 -10.51 15.97
C GLN A 168 -2.12 -10.43 16.64
N VAL A 169 -2.16 -10.44 17.97
CA VAL A 169 -3.41 -10.23 18.73
C VAL A 169 -3.96 -8.84 18.41
N MET A 170 -3.10 -7.81 18.49
CA MET A 170 -3.48 -6.43 18.21
C MET A 170 -3.98 -6.23 16.78
N ASP A 171 -3.32 -6.84 15.80
CA ASP A 171 -3.70 -6.75 14.39
C ASP A 171 -5.09 -7.36 14.15
N GLN A 172 -5.41 -8.49 14.80
CA GLN A 172 -6.72 -9.13 14.73
C GLN A 172 -7.81 -8.30 15.43
N ILE A 173 -7.55 -7.77 16.63
CA ILE A 173 -8.50 -6.89 17.34
C ILE A 173 -8.83 -5.69 16.45
N LYS A 174 -7.80 -5.02 15.93
CA LYS A 174 -7.98 -3.87 15.04
C LYS A 174 -8.78 -4.21 13.80
N ASP A 175 -8.58 -5.38 13.20
CA ASP A 175 -9.33 -5.80 12.02
C ASP A 175 -10.79 -6.07 12.31
N GLN A 176 -11.10 -6.75 13.41
CA GLN A 176 -12.48 -6.97 13.82
C GLN A 176 -13.18 -5.64 14.11
N VAL A 177 -12.59 -4.80 14.95
CA VAL A 177 -13.21 -3.51 15.34
C VAL A 177 -13.31 -2.54 14.14
N SER A 178 -12.31 -2.54 13.26
CA SER A 178 -12.36 -1.83 11.97
C SER A 178 -13.61 -2.17 11.18
N LYS A 179 -13.88 -3.47 11.00
CA LYS A 179 -15.03 -3.97 10.25
C LYS A 179 -16.36 -3.71 10.95
N ASP A 180 -16.38 -3.81 12.28
CA ASP A 180 -17.57 -3.55 13.09
C ASP A 180 -17.98 -2.07 13.05
N LEU A 181 -16.99 -1.16 13.09
CA LEU A 181 -17.22 0.28 13.07
C LEU A 181 -17.25 0.91 11.67
N GLY A 182 -16.81 0.18 10.64
CA GLY A 182 -16.61 0.74 9.30
C GLY A 182 -15.44 1.74 9.21
N VAL A 183 -14.51 1.71 10.16
CA VAL A 183 -13.37 2.64 10.26
C VAL A 183 -12.10 1.97 9.75
N PRO A 184 -11.22 2.65 8.98
CA PRO A 184 -10.01 2.04 8.47
C PRO A 184 -9.11 1.44 9.55
N TRP A 185 -8.54 0.27 9.26
CA TRP A 185 -7.74 -0.52 10.20
C TRP A 185 -6.59 0.25 10.86
N HIS A 186 -5.90 1.12 10.12
CA HIS A 186 -4.77 1.92 10.65
C HIS A 186 -5.18 3.03 11.60
N GLN A 187 -6.48 3.35 11.68
CA GLN A 187 -7.05 4.38 12.56
C GLN A 187 -7.67 3.80 13.83
N ILE A 188 -7.66 2.48 13.98
CA ILE A 188 -8.18 1.82 15.18
C ILE A 188 -7.19 2.01 16.33
N ASP A 189 -7.65 2.77 17.32
CA ASP A 189 -6.94 3.15 18.53
C ASP A 189 -7.85 2.91 19.76
N PRO A 190 -7.37 3.17 21.00
CA PRO A 190 -8.21 3.02 22.19
C PRO A 190 -9.51 3.83 22.18
N ARG A 191 -9.56 4.95 21.44
CA ARG A 191 -10.78 5.78 21.35
C ARG A 191 -11.84 5.11 20.50
N GLN A 192 -11.44 4.50 19.38
CA GLN A 192 -12.39 3.73 18.56
C GLN A 192 -12.86 2.48 19.28
N LEU A 193 -12.00 1.83 20.07
CA LEU A 193 -12.41 0.67 20.87
C LEU A 193 -13.41 1.03 21.97
N LYS A 194 -13.25 2.20 22.59
CA LYS A 194 -14.28 2.72 23.50
C LYS A 194 -15.61 2.94 22.78
N LYS A 195 -15.61 3.49 21.56
CA LYS A 195 -16.85 3.61 20.77
C LYS A 195 -17.47 2.27 20.41
N TRP A 196 -16.64 1.26 20.12
CA TRP A 196 -17.10 -0.10 19.87
C TRP A 196 -17.78 -0.68 21.11
N GLU A 197 -17.21 -0.48 22.30
CA GLU A 197 -17.84 -0.84 23.57
C GLU A 197 -19.15 -0.05 23.80
N ASP A 198 -19.15 1.26 23.57
CA ASP A 198 -20.33 2.14 23.72
C ASP A 198 -21.47 1.79 22.74
N GLN A 199 -21.15 1.23 21.56
CA GLN A 199 -22.13 0.71 20.60
C GLN A 199 -22.73 -0.64 21.02
N GLY A 200 -22.29 -1.20 22.14
CA GLY A 200 -22.83 -2.43 22.71
C GLY A 200 -22.29 -3.71 22.09
N PHE A 201 -21.16 -3.65 21.37
CA PHE A 201 -20.49 -4.87 20.93
C PHE A 201 -19.98 -5.67 22.13
N ALA A 202 -20.22 -6.98 22.11
CA ALA A 202 -19.88 -7.83 23.23
C ALA A 202 -18.37 -8.06 23.33
N LYS A 203 -17.80 -7.82 24.51
CA LYS A 203 -16.44 -8.25 24.85
C LYS A 203 -16.31 -9.76 24.70
N VAL A 204 -15.12 -10.21 24.33
CA VAL A 204 -14.86 -11.62 24.05
C VAL A 204 -13.93 -12.23 25.10
N ASP A 205 -14.06 -13.54 25.29
CA ASP A 205 -13.12 -14.35 26.07
C ASP A 205 -11.84 -14.52 25.25
N ALA A 206 -10.69 -14.12 25.79
CA ALA A 206 -9.45 -14.03 25.02
C ALA A 206 -8.99 -15.39 24.50
N ASP A 207 -9.01 -16.42 25.34
CA ASP A 207 -8.51 -17.75 24.99
C ASP A 207 -9.43 -18.49 24.01
N LYS A 208 -10.76 -18.29 24.14
CA LYS A 208 -11.73 -18.84 23.16
C LYS A 208 -11.70 -18.09 21.83
N TRP A 209 -11.47 -16.78 21.88
CA TRP A 209 -11.42 -15.95 20.69
C TRP A 209 -10.11 -16.14 19.93
N TRP A 210 -9.00 -16.37 20.61
CA TRP A 210 -7.68 -16.38 19.99
C TRP A 210 -7.39 -17.66 19.23
N HIS A 211 -6.80 -17.47 18.04
CA HIS A 211 -6.08 -18.52 17.34
C HIS A 211 -4.96 -17.87 16.54
N ARG A 212 -3.84 -18.60 16.45
CA ARG A 212 -2.69 -18.14 15.69
C ARG A 212 -3.08 -17.92 14.21
N PRO A 213 -2.84 -16.73 13.64
CA PRO A 213 -3.19 -16.48 12.26
C PRO A 213 -2.43 -17.38 11.31
N ASN A 214 -3.09 -17.83 10.24
CA ASN A 214 -2.46 -18.63 9.19
C ASN A 214 -1.60 -17.76 8.26
N GLN A 215 -0.93 -18.37 7.28
CA GLN A 215 -0.02 -17.64 6.39
C GLN A 215 -0.73 -16.54 5.58
N VAL A 216 -1.95 -16.79 5.10
CA VAL A 216 -2.72 -15.82 4.31
C VAL A 216 -3.06 -14.59 5.14
N GLU A 217 -3.44 -14.79 6.41
CA GLU A 217 -3.71 -13.70 7.34
C GLU A 217 -2.45 -12.92 7.69
N ARG A 218 -1.33 -13.61 7.94
CA ARG A 218 -0.04 -12.97 8.22
C ARG A 218 0.40 -12.10 7.04
N ASP A 219 0.35 -12.62 5.81
CA ASP A 219 0.73 -11.87 4.61
C ASP A 219 -0.17 -10.64 4.43
N ARG A 220 -1.48 -10.80 4.67
CA ARG A 220 -2.43 -9.69 4.64
C ARG A 220 -2.11 -8.63 5.69
N PHE A 221 -1.81 -9.02 6.93
CA PHE A 221 -1.47 -8.07 8.00
C PHE A 221 -0.16 -7.36 7.72
N MET A 222 0.87 -8.06 7.24
CA MET A 222 2.13 -7.45 6.80
C MET A 222 1.89 -6.40 5.71
N LYS A 223 1.03 -6.71 4.73
CA LYS A 223 0.62 -5.75 3.71
C LYS A 223 -0.12 -4.54 4.29
N MET A 224 -0.98 -4.75 5.30
CA MET A 224 -1.70 -3.65 5.97
C MET A 224 -0.82 -2.82 6.90
N LEU A 225 0.20 -3.40 7.51
CA LEU A 225 1.14 -2.69 8.38
C LEU A 225 2.02 -1.75 7.57
N ASP A 226 2.44 -2.17 6.37
CA ASP A 226 3.34 -1.39 5.55
C ASP A 226 2.72 -0.06 5.11
N GLY A 227 3.45 1.04 5.34
CA GLY A 227 2.99 2.39 5.05
C GLY A 227 1.79 2.88 5.88
N ALA A 228 1.30 2.15 6.89
CA ALA A 228 0.09 2.49 7.63
C ALA A 228 0.11 3.91 8.24
N SER A 229 1.27 4.35 8.73
CA SER A 229 1.46 5.69 9.31
C SER A 229 1.45 6.83 8.29
N LEU A 230 1.52 6.53 6.99
CA LEU A 230 1.53 7.50 5.89
C LEU A 230 0.17 7.60 5.20
N ARG A 231 -0.82 6.82 5.64
CA ARG A 231 -2.18 6.83 5.12
C ARG A 231 -2.96 8.03 5.63
N LYS A 232 -3.94 8.43 4.84
CA LYS A 232 -4.89 9.47 5.21
C LYS A 232 -5.84 8.99 6.32
N ASP A 233 -6.16 9.90 7.23
CA ASP A 233 -7.19 9.69 8.24
C ASP A 233 -8.55 10.08 7.63
N LEU A 234 -9.60 9.27 7.84
CA LEU A 234 -10.90 9.37 7.17
C LEU A 234 -11.98 9.88 8.13
#